data_AF-A0A934HKL6-F1
#
_entry.id   AF-A0A934HKL6-F1
#
_cell.length_a   1.000
_cell.length_b   1.000
_cell.length_c   1.000
_cell.angle_alpha   90.00
_cell.angle_beta   90.00
_cell.angle_gamma   90.00
#
_symmetry.space_group_name_H-M   'P 1'
#
loop_
_entity.id
_entity.type
_entity.pdbx_description
1 polymer ?
#
loop_
_entity_poly.entity_id
_entity_poly.type
_entity_poly.pdbx_seq_one_letter_code
_entity_poly.pdbx_strand_id
1 'polypeptide(L)'
;MKKIMNSALTVIAAFLTATAVYGYAQAGGMPESKAEYSAATSMETDDTTIKGKVFHTPNKERREMHTGGQKNIMIIRQDKKLTWMLMPNERMYMESKMGSDKDSNKEMDASSMKIEGGDMGSETINGIATTKKKVVMKMQDGTAMGGYVWMSKEGIAVKTDMVSKGSGHKMRMKTELSDLKVGRQDQSLFEIPAGYKPMSFGGMMRDAGTEAGERDAERGRRRGRRGY
;
A
#
# COMPACT_ATOMS: atom_id res chain seq x y z
N MET A 1 9.22 5.36 22.94
CA MET A 1 9.05 4.13 22.11
C MET A 1 7.60 3.93 21.63
N LYS A 2 6.58 3.95 22.50
CA LYS A 2 5.15 3.82 22.09
C LYS A 2 4.68 4.75 20.96
N LYS A 3 5.08 6.03 20.95
CA LYS A 3 4.74 6.97 19.84
C LYS A 3 5.35 6.57 18.49
N ILE A 4 6.56 6.03 18.49
CA ILE A 4 7.26 5.56 17.28
C ILE A 4 6.58 4.29 16.76
N MET A 5 6.19 3.39 17.66
CA MET A 5 5.51 2.13 17.33
C MET A 5 4.10 2.34 16.75
N ASN A 6 3.31 3.27 17.30
CA ASN A 6 2.01 3.62 16.75
C ASN A 6 2.14 4.31 15.38
N SER A 7 3.15 5.16 15.20
CA SER A 7 3.40 5.84 13.92
C SER A 7 3.87 4.84 12.85
N ALA A 8 4.71 3.87 13.21
CA ALA A 8 5.15 2.80 12.32
C ALA A 8 3.98 1.90 11.85
N LEU A 9 3.04 1.54 12.74
CA LEU A 9 1.86 0.76 12.36
C LEU A 9 0.96 1.49 11.36
N THR A 10 0.73 2.79 11.54
CA THR A 10 -0.10 3.60 10.62
C THR A 10 0.58 3.79 9.25
N VAL A 11 1.91 3.95 9.23
CA VAL A 11 2.70 4.03 8.00
C VAL A 11 2.65 2.69 7.23
N ILE A 12 2.78 1.56 7.93
CA ILE A 12 2.67 0.22 7.33
C ILE A 12 1.27 0.02 6.73
N ALA A 13 0.19 0.41 7.42
CA ALA A 13 -1.18 0.28 6.89
C ALA A 13 -1.43 1.14 5.63
N ALA A 14 -0.90 2.37 5.56
CA ALA A 14 -1.01 3.23 4.38
C ALA A 14 -0.20 2.71 3.17
N PHE A 15 0.92 2.03 3.41
CA PHE A 15 1.68 1.39 2.34
C PHE A 15 1.11 0.04 1.93
N LEU A 16 0.58 -0.76 2.87
CA LEU A 16 -0.13 -2.01 2.58
C LEU A 16 -1.32 -1.77 1.65
N THR A 17 -2.07 -0.69 1.85
CA THR A 17 -3.17 -0.28 0.96
C THR A 17 -2.70 0.20 -0.41
N ALA A 18 -1.59 0.94 -0.49
CA ALA A 18 -1.00 1.35 -1.78
C ALA A 18 -0.40 0.18 -2.57
N THR A 19 0.27 -0.77 -1.90
CA THR A 19 0.74 -2.03 -2.53
C THR A 19 -0.41 -2.90 -2.94
N ALA A 20 -1.50 -2.89 -2.17
CA ALA A 20 -2.72 -3.59 -2.52
C ALA A 20 -3.28 -3.03 -3.83
N VAL A 21 -3.40 -1.71 -4.01
CA VAL A 21 -3.84 -1.10 -5.29
C VAL A 21 -2.94 -1.48 -6.46
N TYR A 22 -1.62 -1.59 -6.25
CA TYR A 22 -0.69 -2.04 -7.28
C TYR A 22 -0.81 -3.53 -7.60
N GLY A 23 -0.94 -4.36 -6.57
CA GLY A 23 -1.23 -5.79 -6.70
C GLY A 23 -2.58 -6.04 -7.36
N TYR A 24 -3.60 -5.23 -7.07
CA TYR A 24 -4.94 -5.28 -7.64
C TYR A 24 -4.94 -4.99 -9.15
N ALA A 25 -4.11 -4.06 -9.62
CA ALA A 25 -3.97 -3.83 -11.06
C ALA A 25 -3.37 -5.06 -11.77
N GLN A 26 -2.34 -5.67 -11.19
CA GLN A 26 -1.64 -6.83 -11.76
C GLN A 26 -2.46 -8.14 -11.69
N ALA A 27 -3.18 -8.33 -10.58
CA ALA A 27 -4.02 -9.50 -10.29
C ALA A 27 -5.28 -9.57 -11.16
N GLY A 28 -5.93 -8.42 -11.39
CA GLY A 28 -7.19 -8.34 -12.12
C GLY A 28 -7.06 -8.42 -13.64
N GLY A 29 -5.86 -8.61 -14.18
CA GLY A 29 -5.62 -8.52 -15.62
C GLY A 29 -5.81 -7.10 -16.17
N MET A 30 -5.69 -6.06 -15.31
CA MET A 30 -5.55 -4.71 -15.85
C MET A 30 -4.17 -4.61 -16.50
N PRO A 31 -4.07 -4.02 -17.70
CA PRO A 31 -2.78 -3.86 -18.34
C PRO A 31 -1.86 -3.04 -17.45
N GLU A 32 -0.69 -3.59 -17.10
CA GLU A 32 0.38 -2.80 -16.51
C GLU A 32 0.69 -1.64 -17.45
N SER A 33 0.78 -0.43 -16.90
CA SER A 33 1.23 0.70 -17.71
C SER A 33 2.65 0.43 -18.18
N LYS A 34 2.84 0.37 -19.48
CA LYS A 34 4.20 0.33 -20.07
C LYS A 34 4.85 1.70 -20.11
N ALA A 35 4.11 2.75 -19.74
CA ALA A 35 4.60 4.11 -19.75
C ALA A 35 5.38 4.41 -18.48
N GLU A 36 6.46 5.17 -18.64
CA GLU A 36 7.13 5.80 -17.50
C GLU A 36 6.41 7.11 -17.17
N TYR A 37 6.23 7.41 -15.87
CA TYR A 37 5.58 8.66 -15.47
C TYR A 37 5.93 9.10 -14.05
N SER A 38 5.61 10.35 -13.76
CA SER A 38 5.51 10.87 -12.39
C SER A 38 4.19 11.62 -12.20
N ALA A 39 3.67 11.61 -10.98
CA ALA A 39 2.45 12.34 -10.64
C ALA A 39 2.43 12.70 -9.15
N ALA A 40 1.68 13.74 -8.80
CA ALA A 40 1.22 13.93 -7.43
C ALA A 40 0.09 12.91 -7.13
N THR A 41 0.03 12.41 -5.90
CA THR A 41 -0.97 11.42 -5.48
C THR A 41 -1.79 11.96 -4.32
N SER A 42 -3.09 11.71 -4.33
CA SER A 42 -3.96 11.83 -3.16
C SER A 42 -4.58 10.47 -2.87
N MET A 43 -4.48 10.01 -1.62
CA MET A 43 -5.18 8.83 -1.12
C MET A 43 -6.11 9.29 0.00
N GLU A 44 -7.39 8.98 -0.12
CA GLU A 44 -8.44 9.36 0.79
C GLU A 44 -9.10 8.09 1.33
N THR A 45 -9.15 7.97 2.65
CA THR A 45 -9.94 6.98 3.39
C THR A 45 -10.94 7.72 4.28
N ASP A 46 -11.81 6.97 4.96
CA ASP A 46 -12.82 7.57 5.86
C ASP A 46 -12.19 8.42 7.00
N ASP A 47 -10.95 8.11 7.41
CA ASP A 47 -10.28 8.78 8.53
C ASP A 47 -9.24 9.83 8.12
N THR A 48 -8.68 9.73 6.90
CA THR A 48 -7.53 10.55 6.53
C THR A 48 -7.36 10.77 5.04
N THR A 49 -6.69 11.86 4.69
CA THR A 49 -6.20 12.12 3.34
C THR A 49 -4.69 12.23 3.38
N ILE A 50 -4.01 11.37 2.62
CA ILE A 50 -2.56 11.32 2.49
C ILE A 50 -2.18 11.82 1.11
N LYS A 51 -1.41 12.90 1.08
CA LYS A 51 -0.81 13.42 -0.16
C LYS A 51 0.60 12.89 -0.34
N GLY A 52 0.99 12.72 -1.59
CA GLY A 52 2.27 12.13 -1.92
C GLY A 52 2.68 12.37 -3.37
N LYS A 53 3.70 11.62 -3.78
CA LYS A 53 4.20 11.61 -5.15
C LYS A 53 4.49 10.19 -5.57
N VAL A 54 4.24 9.88 -6.83
CA VAL A 54 4.59 8.61 -7.45
C VAL A 54 5.55 8.84 -8.62
N PHE A 55 6.50 7.93 -8.77
CA PHE A 55 7.34 7.77 -9.94
C PHE A 55 7.26 6.31 -10.36
N HIS A 56 7.08 6.06 -11.64
CA HIS A 56 6.84 4.72 -12.16
C HIS A 56 7.66 4.47 -13.42
N THR A 57 8.19 3.25 -13.51
CA THR A 57 8.64 2.61 -14.74
C THR A 57 8.07 1.19 -14.79
N PRO A 58 8.10 0.51 -15.94
CA PRO A 58 7.84 -0.92 -15.97
C PRO A 58 8.69 -1.64 -14.89
N ASN A 59 8.05 -2.46 -14.07
CA ASN A 59 8.67 -3.21 -12.97
C ASN A 59 9.21 -2.41 -11.75
N LYS A 60 9.13 -1.07 -11.73
CA LYS A 60 9.62 -0.27 -10.59
C LYS A 60 8.65 0.84 -10.24
N GLU A 61 8.45 1.05 -8.95
CA GLU A 61 7.67 2.17 -8.47
C GLU A 61 8.32 2.79 -7.24
N ARG A 62 8.24 4.11 -7.14
CA ARG A 62 8.58 4.87 -5.94
C ARG A 62 7.37 5.68 -5.53
N ARG A 63 6.93 5.52 -4.28
CA ARG A 63 5.92 6.37 -3.64
C ARG A 63 6.51 7.13 -2.48
N GLU A 64 6.33 8.44 -2.48
CA GLU A 64 6.69 9.31 -1.36
C GLU A 64 5.43 9.79 -0.68
N MET A 65 5.34 9.65 0.64
CA MET A 65 4.18 10.05 1.44
C MET A 65 4.64 10.78 2.70
N HIS A 66 3.79 11.65 3.23
CA HIS A 66 4.00 12.26 4.54
C HIS A 66 2.92 11.76 5.48
N THR A 67 3.33 11.04 6.53
CA THR A 67 2.43 10.45 7.52
C THR A 67 3.00 10.70 8.90
N GLY A 68 2.17 11.16 9.85
CA GLY A 68 2.63 11.44 11.22
C GLY A 68 3.72 12.51 11.31
N GLY A 69 3.78 13.45 10.36
CA GLY A 69 4.83 14.47 10.29
C GLY A 69 6.18 13.98 9.76
N GLN A 70 6.28 12.71 9.33
CA GLN A 70 7.50 12.13 8.78
C GLN A 70 7.32 11.79 7.30
N LYS A 71 8.35 12.05 6.50
CA LYS A 71 8.42 11.59 5.12
C LYS A 71 8.74 10.10 5.13
N ASN A 72 7.99 9.30 4.40
CA ASN A 72 8.27 7.90 4.17
C ASN A 72 8.30 7.62 2.67
N ILE A 73 9.19 6.72 2.25
CA ILE A 73 9.34 6.38 0.84
C ILE A 73 9.24 4.86 0.70
N MET A 74 8.36 4.40 -0.16
CA MET A 74 8.30 3.00 -0.58
C MET A 74 8.88 2.86 -1.98
N ILE A 75 9.78 1.91 -2.17
CA ILE A 75 10.33 1.53 -3.46
C ILE A 75 9.97 0.07 -3.72
N ILE A 76 9.18 -0.16 -4.77
CA ILE A 76 8.76 -1.48 -5.25
C ILE A 76 9.71 -1.87 -6.39
N ARG A 77 10.33 -3.05 -6.29
CA ARG A 77 11.24 -3.62 -7.29
C ARG A 77 10.73 -4.99 -7.71
N GLN A 78 9.82 -5.02 -8.67
CA GLN A 78 9.26 -6.27 -9.20
C GLN A 78 10.36 -7.10 -9.89
N ASP A 79 11.29 -6.41 -10.57
CA ASP A 79 12.50 -7.01 -11.16
C ASP A 79 13.36 -7.78 -10.15
N LYS A 80 13.38 -7.33 -8.88
CA LYS A 80 14.10 -7.96 -7.77
C LYS A 80 13.20 -8.73 -6.80
N LYS A 81 11.88 -8.75 -7.03
CA LYS A 81 10.87 -9.33 -6.13
C LYS A 81 10.98 -8.84 -4.67
N LEU A 82 11.20 -7.54 -4.48
CA LEU A 82 11.33 -6.95 -3.15
C LEU A 82 10.71 -5.56 -3.08
N THR A 83 10.44 -5.14 -1.86
CA THR A 83 10.02 -3.78 -1.52
C THR A 83 10.95 -3.22 -0.45
N TRP A 84 11.37 -1.98 -0.63
CA TRP A 84 12.09 -1.22 0.39
C TRP A 84 11.20 -0.11 0.96
N MET A 85 11.19 0.00 2.29
CA MET A 85 10.57 1.11 3.00
C MET A 85 11.66 1.95 3.64
N LEU A 86 11.84 3.16 3.14
CA LEU A 86 12.88 4.10 3.53
C LEU A 86 12.30 5.14 4.49
N MET A 87 13.05 5.37 5.57
CA MET A 87 12.82 6.37 6.61
C MET A 87 13.94 7.42 6.52
N PRO A 88 13.74 8.52 5.77
CA PRO A 88 14.80 9.46 5.43
C PRO A 88 15.36 10.22 6.62
N ASN A 89 14.50 10.58 7.58
CA ASN A 89 14.92 11.30 8.79
C ASN A 89 15.93 10.47 9.60
N GLU A 90 15.77 9.16 9.61
CA GLU A 90 16.60 8.21 10.32
C GLU A 90 17.75 7.65 9.46
N ARG A 91 17.72 7.88 8.14
CA ARG A 91 18.59 7.23 7.14
C ARG A 91 18.60 5.71 7.32
N MET A 92 17.41 5.14 7.52
CA MET A 92 17.21 3.70 7.66
C MET A 92 16.26 3.17 6.60
N TYR A 93 16.35 1.87 6.31
CA TYR A 93 15.35 1.19 5.47
C TYR A 93 15.01 -0.20 6.01
N MET A 94 13.81 -0.66 5.71
CA MET A 94 13.39 -2.05 5.85
C MET A 94 13.26 -2.67 4.47
N GLU A 95 13.70 -3.92 4.32
CA GLU A 95 13.49 -4.72 3.11
C GLU A 95 12.48 -5.82 3.41
N SER A 96 11.53 -6.00 2.51
CA SER A 96 10.61 -7.14 2.51
C SER A 96 10.65 -7.82 1.15
N LYS A 97 10.77 -9.16 1.14
CA LYS A 97 10.68 -9.94 -0.10
C LYS A 97 9.21 -10.11 -0.45
N MET A 98 8.87 -9.90 -1.72
CA MET A 98 7.51 -10.15 -2.19
C MET A 98 7.20 -11.64 -2.06
N GLY A 99 6.13 -11.98 -1.34
CA GLY A 99 5.64 -13.36 -1.18
C GLY A 99 6.36 -14.21 -0.13
N SER A 100 7.26 -13.65 0.70
CA SER A 100 7.94 -14.44 1.75
C SER A 100 7.17 -14.55 3.06
N ASP A 101 6.17 -13.70 3.29
CA ASP A 101 5.35 -13.76 4.49
C ASP A 101 4.23 -14.78 4.29
N LYS A 102 4.35 -15.95 4.93
CA LYS A 102 3.30 -16.98 4.96
C LYS A 102 1.98 -16.48 5.54
N ASP A 103 2.00 -15.37 6.30
CA ASP A 103 0.81 -14.70 6.82
C ASP A 103 0.29 -13.57 5.93
N SER A 104 1.14 -12.83 5.20
CA SER A 104 0.66 -11.85 4.20
C SER A 104 0.08 -12.52 2.96
N ASN A 105 0.46 -13.78 2.70
CA ASN A 105 -0.03 -14.59 1.58
C ASN A 105 -1.46 -15.12 1.79
N LYS A 106 -2.08 -14.86 2.95
CA LYS A 106 -3.49 -15.19 3.20
C LYS A 106 -4.47 -14.07 2.86
N GLU A 107 -4.02 -12.82 2.76
CA GLU A 107 -4.93 -11.68 2.57
C GLU A 107 -5.12 -11.26 1.11
N MET A 108 -4.23 -11.63 0.18
CA MET A 108 -4.39 -11.27 -1.23
C MET A 108 -3.96 -12.40 -2.15
N ASP A 109 -4.82 -13.41 -2.29
CA ASP A 109 -4.77 -14.27 -3.46
C ASP A 109 -5.26 -13.48 -4.68
N ALA A 110 -4.32 -12.88 -5.39
CA ALA A 110 -4.51 -12.18 -6.65
C ALA A 110 -5.27 -13.00 -7.72
N SER A 111 -5.27 -14.33 -7.63
CA SER A 111 -5.89 -15.20 -8.63
C SER A 111 -7.44 -15.21 -8.62
N SER A 112 -8.08 -14.64 -7.59
CA SER A 112 -9.55 -14.57 -7.48
C SER A 112 -10.16 -13.26 -8.01
N MET A 113 -9.34 -12.34 -8.50
CA MET A 113 -9.79 -11.02 -8.98
C MET A 113 -10.44 -11.11 -10.36
N LYS A 114 -11.64 -10.54 -10.53
CA LYS A 114 -12.37 -10.53 -11.81
C LYS A 114 -12.75 -9.10 -12.19
N ILE A 115 -12.30 -8.61 -13.34
CA ILE A 115 -12.88 -7.38 -13.89
C ILE A 115 -14.32 -7.68 -14.31
N GLU A 116 -15.29 -7.23 -13.51
CA GLU A 116 -16.71 -7.33 -13.81
C GLU A 116 -17.22 -5.99 -14.36
N GLY A 117 -17.69 -6.01 -15.60
CA GLY A 117 -18.24 -4.85 -16.29
C GLY A 117 -17.20 -4.21 -17.20
N GLY A 118 -17.49 -4.24 -18.51
CA GLY A 118 -16.66 -3.61 -19.53
C GLY A 118 -16.58 -2.08 -19.40
N ASP A 119 -16.11 -1.43 -20.44
CA ASP A 119 -15.92 0.02 -20.46
C ASP A 119 -17.26 0.74 -20.22
N MET A 120 -17.32 1.57 -19.17
CA MET A 120 -18.54 2.25 -18.71
C MET A 120 -18.69 3.68 -19.26
N GLY A 121 -17.81 4.08 -20.17
CA GLY A 121 -17.76 5.41 -20.76
C GLY A 121 -16.44 6.14 -20.52
N SER A 122 -16.28 7.25 -21.23
CA SER A 122 -15.11 8.13 -21.12
C SER A 122 -15.39 9.29 -20.16
N GLU A 123 -14.43 9.61 -19.29
CA GLU A 123 -14.48 10.74 -18.37
C GLU A 123 -13.12 11.46 -18.40
N THR A 124 -13.09 12.77 -18.12
CA THR A 124 -11.84 13.53 -17.98
C THR A 124 -11.54 13.76 -16.50
N ILE A 125 -10.41 13.25 -16.01
CA ILE A 125 -9.97 13.40 -14.62
C ILE A 125 -8.67 14.22 -14.61
N ASN A 126 -8.67 15.38 -13.95
CA ASN A 126 -7.50 16.28 -13.86
C ASN A 126 -6.86 16.59 -15.23
N GLY A 127 -7.70 16.80 -16.26
CA GLY A 127 -7.26 17.07 -17.63
C GLY A 127 -6.82 15.84 -18.43
N ILE A 128 -6.91 14.64 -17.86
CA ILE A 128 -6.54 13.38 -18.51
C ILE A 128 -7.80 12.68 -18.99
N ALA A 129 -7.85 12.36 -20.29
CA ALA A 129 -8.91 11.52 -20.85
C ALA A 129 -8.77 10.09 -20.32
N THR A 130 -9.84 9.54 -19.77
CA THR A 130 -9.86 8.22 -19.14
C THR A 130 -11.09 7.42 -19.55
N THR A 131 -10.96 6.10 -19.50
CA THR A 131 -12.09 5.16 -19.58
C THR A 131 -12.38 4.63 -18.20
N LYS A 132 -13.63 4.80 -17.75
CA LYS A 132 -14.10 4.26 -16.48
C LYS A 132 -14.45 2.79 -16.61
N LYS A 133 -14.00 1.98 -15.66
CA LYS A 133 -14.26 0.54 -15.59
C LYS A 133 -14.74 0.17 -14.20
N LYS A 134 -15.68 -0.77 -14.12
CA LYS A 134 -16.08 -1.36 -12.86
C LYS A 134 -15.15 -2.52 -12.51
N VAL A 135 -14.86 -2.65 -11.23
CA VAL A 135 -13.98 -3.68 -10.70
C VAL A 135 -14.68 -4.33 -9.53
N VAL A 136 -14.68 -5.66 -9.48
CA VAL A 136 -15.21 -6.44 -8.37
C VAL A 136 -14.22 -7.53 -8.03
N MET A 137 -13.95 -7.73 -6.75
CA MET A 137 -12.99 -8.70 -6.28
C MET A 137 -13.62 -9.45 -5.13
N LYS A 138 -13.55 -10.76 -5.20
CA LYS A 138 -13.96 -11.65 -4.12
C LYS A 138 -12.70 -12.28 -3.56
N MET A 139 -12.44 -12.04 -2.29
CA MET A 139 -11.35 -12.64 -1.55
C MET A 139 -11.75 -14.05 -1.10
N GLN A 140 -10.77 -14.91 -0.82
CA GLN A 140 -11.02 -16.30 -0.42
C GLN A 140 -11.80 -16.44 0.90
N ASP A 141 -11.66 -15.45 1.79
CA ASP A 141 -12.37 -15.35 3.06
C ASP A 141 -13.86 -14.94 2.92
N GLY A 142 -14.34 -14.73 1.69
CA GLY A 142 -15.70 -14.29 1.38
C GLY A 142 -15.89 -12.77 1.41
N THR A 143 -14.85 -12.00 1.76
CA THR A 143 -14.87 -10.53 1.67
C THR A 143 -14.96 -10.11 0.20
N ALA A 144 -15.74 -9.07 -0.09
CA ALA A 144 -15.80 -8.48 -1.41
C ALA A 144 -15.33 -7.02 -1.39
N MET A 145 -14.51 -6.66 -2.37
CA MET A 145 -14.14 -5.28 -2.65
C MET A 145 -14.60 -4.94 -4.06
N GLY A 146 -15.18 -3.76 -4.26
CA GLY A 146 -15.56 -3.34 -5.60
C GLY A 146 -15.71 -1.84 -5.72
N GLY A 147 -15.71 -1.37 -6.95
CA GLY A 147 -15.72 0.06 -7.23
C GLY A 147 -15.38 0.35 -8.66
N TYR A 148 -14.71 1.48 -8.87
CA TYR A 148 -14.40 2.01 -10.19
C TYR A 148 -12.94 2.39 -10.32
N VAL A 149 -12.37 2.13 -11.49
CA VAL A 149 -11.06 2.61 -11.91
C VAL A 149 -11.21 3.45 -13.17
N TRP A 150 -10.46 4.53 -13.26
CA TRP A 150 -10.36 5.38 -14.44
C TRP A 150 -8.99 5.23 -15.04
N MET A 151 -8.93 4.65 -16.25
CA MET A 151 -7.67 4.30 -16.92
C MET A 151 -7.39 5.28 -18.07
N SER A 152 -6.18 5.82 -18.15
CA SER A 152 -5.73 6.57 -19.33
C SER A 152 -5.46 5.63 -20.50
N LYS A 153 -5.26 6.20 -21.71
CA LYS A 153 -4.87 5.42 -22.90
C LYS A 153 -3.52 4.70 -22.75
N GLU A 154 -2.64 5.23 -21.90
CA GLU A 154 -1.33 4.65 -21.55
C GLU A 154 -1.43 3.52 -20.50
N GLY A 155 -2.64 3.14 -20.09
CA GLY A 155 -2.85 2.13 -19.05
C GLY A 155 -2.56 2.63 -17.64
N ILE A 156 -2.56 3.94 -17.41
CA ILE A 156 -2.33 4.53 -16.07
C ILE A 156 -3.66 4.62 -15.33
N ALA A 157 -3.75 4.06 -14.12
CA ALA A 157 -4.89 4.26 -13.23
C ALA A 157 -4.85 5.68 -12.64
N VAL A 158 -5.59 6.60 -13.26
CA VAL A 158 -5.63 8.02 -12.87
C VAL A 158 -6.47 8.23 -11.63
N LYS A 159 -7.52 7.42 -11.45
CA LYS A 159 -8.38 7.45 -10.27
C LYS A 159 -8.82 6.04 -9.92
N THR A 160 -8.93 5.76 -8.63
CA THR A 160 -9.66 4.60 -8.11
C THR A 160 -10.63 5.06 -7.04
N ASP A 161 -11.78 4.40 -6.97
CA ASP A 161 -12.77 4.58 -5.92
C ASP A 161 -13.33 3.21 -5.56
N MET A 162 -12.83 2.66 -4.44
CA MET A 162 -13.08 1.29 -4.02
C MET A 162 -13.81 1.27 -2.69
N VAL A 163 -14.73 0.33 -2.57
CA VAL A 163 -15.47 0.07 -1.33
C VAL A 163 -15.30 -1.40 -0.99
N SER A 164 -14.84 -1.69 0.22
CA SER A 164 -14.91 -3.04 0.77
C SER A 164 -16.20 -3.24 1.56
N LYS A 165 -16.75 -4.45 1.45
CA LYS A 165 -17.83 -4.95 2.31
C LYS A 165 -17.37 -6.30 2.88
N GLY A 166 -17.01 -6.29 4.16
CA GLY A 166 -16.61 -7.48 4.92
C GLY A 166 -16.84 -7.29 6.42
N SER A 167 -17.21 -8.38 7.12
CA SER A 167 -17.24 -8.52 8.59
C SER A 167 -17.67 -7.29 9.42
N GLY A 168 -18.71 -6.58 8.99
CA GLY A 168 -19.35 -5.51 9.76
C GLY A 168 -18.74 -4.10 9.64
N HIS A 169 -17.66 -3.89 8.87
CA HIS A 169 -17.12 -2.55 8.59
C HIS A 169 -17.05 -2.28 7.08
N LYS A 170 -17.55 -1.11 6.66
CA LYS A 170 -17.44 -0.61 5.29
C LYS A 170 -16.27 0.36 5.29
N MET A 171 -15.29 0.13 4.42
CA MET A 171 -14.20 1.07 4.18
C MET A 171 -14.30 1.57 2.74
N ARG A 172 -14.24 2.89 2.56
CA ARG A 172 -14.03 3.49 1.24
C ARG A 172 -12.59 3.96 1.11
N MET A 173 -11.98 3.69 -0.04
CA MET A 173 -10.67 4.19 -0.40
C MET A 173 -10.74 4.80 -1.79
N LYS A 174 -10.29 6.04 -1.89
CA LYS A 174 -10.18 6.76 -3.17
C LYS A 174 -8.74 7.16 -3.39
N THR A 175 -8.22 6.91 -4.58
CA THR A 175 -6.92 7.44 -5.00
C THR A 175 -7.05 8.25 -6.26
N GLU A 176 -6.21 9.25 -6.41
CA GLU A 176 -6.24 10.15 -7.56
C GLU A 176 -4.84 10.67 -7.87
N LEU A 177 -4.54 10.75 -9.17
CA LEU A 177 -3.34 11.36 -9.72
C LEU A 177 -3.65 12.77 -10.23
N SER A 178 -2.76 13.70 -9.91
CA SER A 178 -2.71 15.03 -10.50
C SER A 178 -1.30 15.34 -10.99
N ASP A 179 -1.15 16.38 -11.81
CA ASP A 179 0.15 16.78 -12.38
C ASP A 179 0.88 15.61 -13.06
N LEU A 180 0.13 14.76 -13.77
CA LEU A 180 0.67 13.59 -14.45
C LEU A 180 1.62 14.02 -15.57
N LYS A 181 2.86 13.54 -15.50
CA LYS A 181 3.89 13.76 -16.50
C LYS A 181 4.37 12.41 -17.02
N VAL A 182 3.91 12.04 -18.20
CA VAL A 182 4.36 10.84 -18.91
C VAL A 182 5.71 11.12 -19.55
N GLY A 183 6.70 10.27 -19.29
CA GLY A 183 8.07 10.43 -19.75
C GLY A 183 9.06 9.63 -18.91
N ARG A 184 10.30 9.50 -19.41
CA ARG A 184 11.36 8.74 -18.74
C ARG A 184 11.61 9.20 -17.31
N GLN A 185 11.80 8.22 -16.41
CA GLN A 185 12.18 8.43 -15.02
C GLN A 185 13.67 8.12 -14.81
N ASP A 186 14.31 8.90 -13.95
CA ASP A 186 15.68 8.64 -13.52
C ASP A 186 15.74 7.33 -12.74
N GLN A 187 16.61 6.42 -13.18
CA GLN A 187 16.75 5.09 -12.59
C GLN A 187 17.22 5.13 -11.13
N SER A 188 17.96 6.19 -10.74
CA SER A 188 18.45 6.37 -9.37
C SER A 188 17.32 6.59 -8.35
N LEU A 189 16.12 7.01 -8.78
CA LEU A 189 14.94 7.15 -7.91
C LEU A 189 14.50 5.81 -7.29
N PHE A 190 14.83 4.70 -7.95
CA PHE A 190 14.39 3.35 -7.58
C PHE A 190 15.49 2.53 -6.89
N GLU A 191 16.55 3.18 -6.43
CA GLU A 191 17.61 2.58 -5.62
C GLU A 191 17.64 3.21 -4.22
N ILE A 192 18.23 2.49 -3.26
CA ILE A 192 18.44 3.02 -1.91
C ILE A 192 19.54 4.11 -1.98
N PRO A 193 19.30 5.35 -1.49
CA PRO A 193 20.31 6.39 -1.48
C PRO A 193 21.51 6.05 -0.58
N ALA A 194 22.67 6.63 -0.90
CA ALA A 194 23.88 6.41 -0.12
C ALA A 194 23.74 6.80 1.37
N GLY A 195 24.32 5.97 2.24
CA GLY A 195 24.33 6.18 3.69
C GLY A 195 23.05 5.76 4.42
N TYR A 196 22.13 5.06 3.74
CA TYR A 196 21.03 4.35 4.41
C TYR A 196 21.51 3.05 5.03
N LYS A 197 20.97 2.70 6.21
CA LYS A 197 21.29 1.45 6.91
C LYS A 197 20.07 0.52 6.98
N PRO A 198 20.23 -0.79 6.79
CA PRO A 198 19.14 -1.73 6.98
C PRO A 198 18.74 -1.75 8.46
N MET A 199 17.44 -1.76 8.72
CA MET A 199 16.89 -2.02 10.04
C MET A 199 16.88 -3.53 10.27
N SER A 200 17.51 -3.99 11.36
CA SER A 200 17.50 -5.42 11.71
C SER A 200 16.16 -5.80 12.33
N PHE A 201 15.43 -6.71 11.67
CA PHE A 201 14.14 -7.25 12.12
C PHE A 201 14.21 -7.93 13.50
N GLY A 202 15.41 -8.33 13.95
CA GLY A 202 15.63 -9.02 15.23
C GLY A 202 15.26 -8.20 16.47
N GLY A 203 15.21 -6.86 16.37
CA GLY A 203 14.78 -6.00 17.48
C GLY A 203 13.26 -5.91 17.63
N MET A 204 12.52 -5.86 16.51
CA MET A 204 11.06 -5.68 16.53
C MET A 204 10.31 -6.91 17.02
N MET A 205 10.74 -8.12 16.65
CA MET A 205 10.12 -9.37 17.13
C MET A 205 10.38 -9.61 18.62
N ARG A 206 11.54 -9.19 19.14
CA ARG A 206 11.90 -9.37 20.55
C ARG A 206 11.05 -8.50 21.46
N ASP A 207 10.81 -7.24 21.08
CA ASP A 207 10.00 -6.32 21.88
C ASP A 207 8.49 -6.64 21.82
N ALA A 208 7.97 -7.11 20.68
CA ALA A 208 6.57 -7.55 20.57
C ALA A 208 6.28 -8.82 21.39
N GLY A 209 7.22 -9.78 21.42
CA GLY A 209 7.11 -10.98 22.26
C GLY A 209 7.23 -10.68 23.75
N THR A 210 8.06 -9.69 24.11
CA THR A 210 8.27 -9.32 25.52
C THR A 210 7.06 -8.55 26.08
N GLU A 211 6.46 -7.61 25.33
CA GLU A 211 5.26 -6.91 25.79
C GLU A 211 4.00 -7.80 25.83
N ALA A 212 3.89 -8.83 25.00
CA ALA A 212 2.80 -9.81 25.07
C ALA A 212 2.93 -10.68 26.33
N GLY A 213 4.14 -11.18 26.61
CA GLY A 213 4.44 -11.96 27.81
C GLY A 213 4.23 -11.18 29.12
N GLU A 214 4.57 -9.89 29.15
CA GLU A 214 4.34 -9.04 30.33
C GLU A 214 2.87 -8.74 30.57
N ARG A 215 2.07 -8.50 29.51
CA ARG A 215 0.62 -8.27 29.61
C ARG A 215 -0.14 -9.50 30.09
N ASP A 216 0.29 -10.70 29.70
CA ASP A 216 -0.29 -11.96 30.16
C ASP A 216 0.11 -12.28 31.60
N ALA A 217 1.37 -12.01 31.98
CA ALA A 217 1.82 -12.14 33.37
C ALA A 217 1.07 -11.18 34.32
N GLU A 218 0.77 -9.95 33.89
CA GLU A 218 0.02 -8.98 34.69
C GLU A 218 -1.47 -9.34 34.84
N ARG A 219 -2.10 -9.89 33.78
CA ARG A 219 -3.47 -10.42 33.84
C ARG A 219 -3.60 -11.64 34.75
N GLY A 220 -2.60 -12.54 34.74
CA GLY A 220 -2.55 -13.70 35.63
C GLY A 220 -2.50 -13.30 37.11
N ARG A 221 -1.66 -12.31 37.45
CA ARG A 221 -1.52 -11.81 38.84
C ARG A 221 -2.76 -11.11 39.37
N ARG A 222 -3.53 -10.40 38.52
CA ARG A 222 -4.79 -9.77 38.92
C ARG A 222 -5.94 -10.76 39.14
N ARG A 223 -5.94 -11.92 38.46
CA ARG A 223 -6.94 -12.97 38.70
C ARG A 223 -6.68 -13.78 39.96
N GLY A 224 -5.42 -13.97 40.36
CA GLY A 224 -5.05 -14.68 41.59
C GLY A 224 -5.35 -13.93 42.90
N ARG A 225 -5.66 -12.63 42.87
CA ARG A 225 -5.92 -11.80 44.05
C ARG A 225 -7.40 -11.60 44.40
N ARG A 226 -8.33 -12.20 43.64
CA ARG A 226 -9.79 -12.04 43.83
C ARG A 226 -10.52 -13.31 44.27
N GLY A 227 -9.79 -14.37 44.61
CA GLY A 227 -10.36 -15.59 45.17
C GLY A 227 -9.71 -15.92 46.50
N TYR A 228 -10.16 -15.27 47.56
CA TYR A 228 -10.29 -15.78 48.93
C TYR A 228 -11.27 -14.87 49.67
#